data_AF-D1CTS2-F1
#
_entry.id   AF-D1CTS2-F1
#
_cell.length_a   1.000
_cell.length_b   1.000
_cell.length_c   1.000
_cell.angle_alpha   90.00
_cell.angle_beta   90.00
_cell.angle_gamma   90.00
#
_symmetry.space_group_name_H-M   'P 1'
#
loop_
_entity.id
_entity.type
_entity.pdbx_description
1 polymer ?
#
loop_
_entity_poly.entity_id
_entity_poly.type
_entity_poly.pdbx_seq_one_letter_code
_entity_poly.pdbx_strand_id
1 'polypeptide(L)' 'LNVRAVYADGDGFDSVNDQIQSADKLRFKELDLDLTFEEYFGLFKRFDVVLTSKGLGLDGREYEIQNPLA' A
#
# COMPACT_ATOMS: atom_id res chain seq x y z
N LEU A 1 -8.26 -16.65 -6.95
CA LEU A 1 -7.99 -15.29 -7.44
C LEU A 1 -6.76 -14.81 -6.68
N ASN A 2 -5.70 -14.38 -7.37
CA ASN A 2 -4.49 -13.92 -6.69
C ASN A 2 -4.49 -12.38 -6.67
N VAL A 3 -4.41 -11.81 -5.47
CA VAL A 3 -4.36 -10.35 -5.25
C VAL A 3 -3.01 -10.02 -4.66
N ARG A 4 -2.22 -9.24 -5.42
CA ARG A 4 -0.97 -8.66 -4.97
C ARG A 4 -1.23 -7.24 -4.49
N ALA A 5 -0.88 -6.97 -3.24
CA ALA A 5 -1.01 -5.65 -2.63
C ALA A 5 0.32 -5.20 -2.05
N VAL A 6 0.57 -3.89 -2.12
CA VAL A 6 1.66 -3.25 -1.40
C VAL A 6 1.08 -2.30 -0.36
N TYR A 7 1.69 -2.23 0.82
CA TYR A 7 1.21 -1.37 1.91
C TYR A 7 2.37 -0.69 2.63
N ALA A 8 2.07 0.48 3.20
CA ALA A 8 2.90 1.23 4.12
C ALA A 8 2.10 1.41 5.42
N ASP A 9 2.76 1.23 6.57
CA ASP A 9 2.15 1.36 7.89
C ASP A 9 2.33 2.75 8.51
N GLY A 10 3.15 3.61 7.91
CA GLY A 10 3.42 4.95 8.44
C GLY A 10 4.24 4.95 9.73
N ASP A 11 4.86 3.83 10.12
CA ASP A 11 5.51 3.72 11.43
C ASP A 11 6.67 4.73 11.57
N GLY A 12 6.69 5.44 12.71
CA GLY A 12 7.63 6.54 12.96
C GLY A 12 7.27 7.89 12.33
N PHE A 13 6.09 8.05 11.70
CA PHE A 13 5.60 9.30 11.11
C PHE A 13 4.18 9.63 11.55
N ASP A 14 3.81 10.92 11.50
CA ASP A 14 2.45 11.38 11.83
C ASP A 14 1.42 10.96 10.77
N SER A 15 1.87 10.71 9.53
CA SER A 15 1.04 10.17 8.45
C SER A 15 1.86 9.39 7.42
N VAL A 16 1.18 8.50 6.67
CA VAL A 16 1.79 7.80 5.51
C VAL A 16 2.30 8.79 4.46
N ASN A 17 1.64 9.95 4.30
CA ASN A 17 2.13 10.98 3.40
C ASN A 17 3.46 11.56 3.88
N ASP A 18 3.61 11.84 5.18
CA ASP A 18 4.88 12.35 5.72
C ASP A 18 6.01 11.33 5.54
N GLN A 19 5.71 10.04 5.74
CA GLN A 19 6.64 8.95 5.42
C GLN A 19 7.08 9.01 3.95
N ILE A 20 6.13 9.08 3.02
CA ILE A 20 6.39 9.13 1.56
C ILE A 20 7.21 10.37 1.17
N GLN A 21 6.91 11.53 1.75
CA GLN A 21 7.63 12.78 1.45
C GLN A 21 9.03 12.82 2.09
N SER A 22 9.25 12.08 3.17
CA SER A 22 10.55 12.07 3.87
C SER A 22 11.63 11.19 3.22
N ALA A 23 11.22 10.22 2.41
CA ALA A 23 12.12 9.26 1.79
C ALA A 23 12.33 9.59 0.32
N ASP A 24 13.58 9.57 -0.18
CA ASP A 24 13.86 9.69 -1.62
C ASP A 24 13.37 8.45 -2.38
N LYS A 25 13.57 7.26 -1.78
CA LYS A 25 13.20 5.97 -2.36
C LYS A 25 12.01 5.37 -1.62
N LEU A 26 10.93 5.10 -2.36
CA LEU A 26 9.74 4.49 -1.77
C LEU A 26 10.00 3.02 -1.45
N ARG A 27 9.60 2.62 -0.25
CA ARG A 27 9.74 1.23 0.20
C ARG A 27 8.41 0.76 0.77
N PHE A 28 7.85 -0.27 0.16
CA PHE A 28 6.58 -0.84 0.59
C PHE A 28 6.77 -2.29 1.03
N LYS A 29 5.87 -2.76 1.89
CA LYS A 29 5.73 -4.18 2.19
C LYS A 29 4.82 -4.81 1.16
N GLU A 30 5.08 -6.05 0.79
CA GLU A 30 4.25 -6.82 -0.12
C GLU A 30 3.43 -7.86 0.62
N LEU A 31 2.21 -8.07 0.13
CA LEU A 31 1.32 -9.12 0.57
C LEU A 31 0.67 -9.76 -0.66
N ASP A 32 0.97 -11.05 -0.87
CA ASP A 32 0.27 -11.89 -1.83
C ASP A 32 -0.85 -12.64 -1.10
N LEU A 33 -2.07 -12.48 -1.59
CA LEU A 33 -3.28 -13.10 -1.06
C LEU A 33 -3.89 -14.04 -2.09
N ASP A 34 -3.94 -15.31 -1.75
CA ASP A 34 -4.75 -16.29 -2.47
C ASP A 34 -6.15 -16.33 -1.85
N LEU A 35 -7.12 -15.82 -2.61
CA LEU A 35 -8.52 -15.71 -2.18
C LEU A 35 -9.43 -16.51 -3.11
N THR A 36 -10.44 -17.14 -2.53
CA THR A 36 -11.61 -17.62 -3.27
C THR A 36 -12.43 -16.43 -3.77
N PHE A 37 -13.32 -16.69 -4.75
CA PHE A 37 -14.23 -15.64 -5.23
C PHE A 37 -15.16 -15.11 -4.14
N GLU A 38 -15.62 -16.00 -3.26
CA GLU A 38 -16.50 -15.62 -2.14
C GLU A 38 -15.78 -14.70 -1.14
N GLU A 39 -14.54 -15.03 -0.77
CA GLU A 39 -13.71 -14.20 0.12
C GLU A 39 -13.40 -12.84 -0.51
N TYR A 40 -13.03 -12.82 -1.79
CA TYR A 40 -12.75 -11.57 -2.50
C TYR A 40 -13.98 -10.65 -2.50
N PHE A 41 -15.15 -11.14 -2.93
CA PHE A 41 -16.35 -10.33 -2.92
C PHE A 41 -16.82 -10.00 -1.50
N GLY A 42 -16.55 -10.83 -0.50
CA GLY A 42 -16.84 -10.54 0.90
C GLY A 42 -16.04 -9.35 1.44
N LEU A 43 -14.73 -9.33 1.19
CA LEU A 43 -13.78 -8.36 1.73
C LEU A 43 -13.79 -7.02 0.96
N PHE A 44 -13.88 -7.06 -0.36
CA PHE A 44 -13.79 -5.88 -1.22
C PHE A 44 -15.16 -5.26 -1.59
N LYS A 45 -16.21 -5.58 -0.82
CA LYS A 45 -17.58 -5.06 -1.02
C LYS A 45 -17.72 -3.55 -0.79
N ARG A 46 -16.80 -2.95 -0.01
CA ARG A 46 -16.74 -1.51 0.25
C ARG A 46 -15.36 -1.01 -0.11
N PHE A 47 -15.26 -0.36 -1.27
CA PHE A 47 -14.12 0.47 -1.59
C PHE A 47 -14.29 1.79 -0.83
N ASP A 48 -13.78 1.87 0.40
CA ASP A 48 -13.55 3.16 1.04
C ASP A 48 -12.30 3.78 0.41
N VAL A 49 -12.48 4.41 -0.76
CA VAL A 49 -11.42 5.16 -1.43
C VAL A 49 -11.31 6.52 -0.75
N VAL A 50 -10.31 6.68 0.11
CA VAL A 50 -9.96 7.98 0.66
C VAL A 50 -9.12 8.73 -0.37
N LEU A 51 -9.73 9.72 -1.02
CA LEU A 51 -9.02 10.67 -1.87
C LEU A 51 -8.38 11.74 -0.99
N THR A 52 -7.06 11.73 -0.88
CA THR A 52 -6.35 12.77 -0.13
C THR A 52 -6.43 14.10 -0.89
N SER A 53 -6.68 15.21 -0.18
CA SER A 53 -6.82 16.55 -0.78
C SER A 53 -5.54 17.03 -1.47
N LYS A 54 -4.39 16.57 -0.98
CA LYS A 54 -3.10 16.60 -1.64
C LYS A 54 -2.76 15.14 -1.88
N GLY A 55 -2.67 14.71 -3.14
CA GLY A 55 -2.30 13.33 -3.48
C GLY A 55 -1.04 12.87 -2.74
N LEU A 56 -0.76 11.57 -2.74
CA LEU A 56 0.42 11.02 -2.05
C LEU A 56 1.76 11.34 -2.74
N GLY A 57 1.75 12.01 -3.90
CA GLY A 57 2.98 12.35 -4.63
C GLY A 57 3.75 11.12 -5.12
N LEU A 58 3.02 10.05 -5.50
CA LEU A 58 3.59 8.79 -5.97
C LEU A 58 3.91 8.81 -7.47
N ASP A 59 3.36 9.76 -8.21
CA ASP A 59 3.44 9.82 -9.67
C ASP A 59 4.91 9.89 -10.14
N GLY A 60 5.30 8.94 -11.00
CA GLY A 60 6.64 8.87 -11.57
C GLY A 60 7.74 8.41 -10.60
N ARG A 61 7.41 8.03 -9.36
CA ARG A 61 8.38 7.55 -8.38
C ARG A 61 8.54 6.03 -8.48
N GLU A 62 9.79 5.58 -8.54
CA GLU A 62 10.11 4.17 -8.39
C GLU A 62 9.97 3.73 -6.92
N TYR A 63 9.57 2.48 -6.71
CA TYR A 63 9.47 1.88 -5.39
C TYR A 63 10.17 0.52 -5.34
N GLU A 64 10.60 0.16 -4.14
CA GLU A 64 11.14 -1.15 -3.81
C GLU A 64 10.22 -1.89 -2.84
N ILE A 65 10.31 -3.21 -2.89
CA ILE A 65 9.59 -4.09 -1.98
C ILE A 65 10.54 -4.50 -0.86
N GLN A 66 10.19 -4.14 0.37
CA GLN A 66 10.84 -4.67 1.56
C GLN A 66 10.35 -6.09 1.77
N ASN A 67 11.19 -7.06 1.45
CA ASN A 67 10.93 -8.44 1.79
C ASN A 67 11.10 -8.59 3.32
N PRO A 68 10.05 -8.96 4.09
CA PRO A 68 10.18 -9.18 5.53
C PRO A 68 10.92 -10.50 5.86
N LEU A 69 11.35 -11.25 4.83
CA LEU A 69 12.09 -12.51 4.91
C LEU A 69 13.35 -12.45 4.03
N ALA A 70 14.31 -11.61 4.41
CA ALA A 70 15.71 -11.67 3.97
C ALA A 70 16.62 -11.43 5.17
#